data_AF-A0AA39N113-F1
#
_entry.id   AF-A0AA39N113-F1
#
_cell.length_a   1.000
_cell.length_b   1.000
_cell.length_c   1.000
_cell.angle_alpha   90.00
_cell.angle_beta   90.00
_cell.angle_gamma   90.00
#
_symmetry.space_group_name_H-M   'P 1'
#
loop_
_entity.id
_entity.type
_entity.pdbx_description
1 polymer ?
#
loop_
_entity_poly.entity_id
_entity_poly.type
_entity_poly.pdbx_seq_one_letter_code
_entity_poly.pdbx_strand_id
1 'polypeptide(L)'
;MLHIGTFLVLSSAIHVGFANSVVQERDLNLTAQQSDLTFDIPNLPRPQSTTVSLTSIPSACAEITGIGKNCTTSTDVVNVTFVDCGSPYTICRCSNANITLDDATNALARVPVGLRRHVRTTIVMPDSEAHAYTESGDIHFFGVCDQRVWIHESTHAASGALGINDASGSGSWEEAVSKDTCVPDNYAKTNPAEDLAQMSVVKVYSLLNNNTLPPGFTTDCMSNQLAFLDALPLYNMTTLFGDSCSFEPDNDKAQHNIAP
;
A
#
# COMPACT_ATOMS: atom_id res chain seq x y z
N MET A 1 1.22 70.92 31.19
CA MET A 1 0.59 70.39 29.97
C MET A 1 1.63 69.51 29.28
N LEU A 2 1.60 68.20 29.55
CA LEU A 2 1.13 67.13 28.64
C LEU A 2 1.93 67.12 27.32
N HIS A 3 3.01 66.32 27.24
CA HIS A 3 3.07 64.95 26.68
C HIS A 3 2.77 64.87 25.18
N ILE A 4 3.82 64.66 24.37
CA ILE A 4 3.79 63.84 23.15
C ILE A 4 5.10 63.06 23.12
N GLY A 5 5.04 61.79 23.53
CA GLY A 5 6.10 60.81 23.33
C GLY A 5 5.94 60.14 21.97
N THR A 6 7.05 60.00 21.26
CA THR A 6 7.17 59.35 19.95
C THR A 6 6.79 57.86 20.07
N PHE A 7 5.68 57.46 19.45
CA PHE A 7 5.34 56.04 19.24
C PHE A 7 5.93 55.58 17.89
N LEU A 8 6.92 54.70 17.96
CA LEU A 8 7.29 53.83 16.84
C LEU A 8 6.15 52.82 16.62
N VAL A 9 5.52 52.85 15.46
CA VAL A 9 4.63 51.78 15.02
C VAL A 9 5.49 50.68 14.39
N LEU A 10 5.86 49.67 15.18
CA LEU A 10 6.28 48.39 14.61
C LEU A 10 5.01 47.66 14.13
N SER A 11 4.89 47.52 12.81
CA SER A 11 3.91 46.63 12.19
C SER A 11 4.35 45.19 12.43
N SER A 12 3.83 44.58 13.50
CA SER A 12 3.93 43.14 13.71
C SER A 12 3.03 42.43 12.70
N ALA A 13 3.60 41.97 11.60
CA ALA A 13 2.95 40.97 10.75
C ALA A 13 2.82 39.68 11.58
N ILE A 14 1.58 39.34 11.94
CA ILE A 14 1.25 38.04 12.49
C ILE A 14 1.45 37.02 11.37
N HIS A 15 2.62 36.38 11.33
CA HIS A 15 2.77 35.13 10.62
C HIS A 15 1.99 34.08 11.42
N VAL A 16 0.79 33.77 10.94
CA VAL A 16 0.11 32.53 11.28
C VAL A 16 0.96 31.42 10.67
N GLY A 17 1.90 30.91 11.45
CA GLY A 17 2.62 29.70 11.11
C GLY A 17 1.61 28.56 11.08
N PHE A 18 1.29 28.07 9.90
CA PHE A 18 0.73 26.74 9.76
C PHE A 18 1.80 25.78 10.27
N ALA A 19 1.58 25.26 11.48
CA ALA A 19 2.33 24.13 11.97
C ALA A 19 2.01 22.96 11.04
N ASN A 20 2.93 22.67 10.11
CA ASN A 20 3.02 21.36 9.48
C ASN A 20 3.13 20.36 10.63
N SER A 21 2.02 19.68 10.91
CA SER A 21 2.01 18.56 11.83
C SER A 21 2.70 17.43 11.08
N VAL A 22 4.03 17.39 11.16
CA VAL A 22 4.80 16.21 10.80
C VAL A 22 4.35 15.14 11.80
N VAL A 23 3.50 14.21 11.34
CA VAL A 23 3.26 12.99 12.10
C VAL A 23 4.61 12.31 12.18
N GLN A 24 5.21 12.33 13.35
CA GLN A 24 6.51 11.72 13.57
C GLN A 24 6.29 10.21 13.59
N GLU A 25 6.65 9.55 12.48
CA GLU A 25 6.76 8.10 12.42
C GLU A 25 7.58 7.61 13.62
N ARG A 26 7.03 6.67 14.38
CA ARG A 26 7.64 6.17 15.61
C ARG A 26 8.16 4.77 15.34
N ASP A 27 9.49 4.63 15.34
CA ASP A 27 10.15 3.32 15.31
C ASP A 27 9.56 2.39 16.39
N LEU A 28 9.26 1.16 15.99
CA LEU A 28 8.78 0.12 16.89
C LEU A 28 9.97 -0.47 17.65
N ASN A 29 9.92 -0.39 18.98
CA ASN A 29 10.91 -1.02 19.85
C ASN A 29 10.57 -2.50 20.09
N LEU A 30 10.47 -3.27 19.00
CA LEU A 30 10.18 -4.71 18.99
C LEU A 30 11.36 -5.49 18.37
N THR A 31 11.42 -6.78 18.65
CA THR A 31 12.44 -7.67 18.06
C THR A 31 11.97 -8.14 16.68
N ALA A 32 12.82 -8.09 15.66
CA ALA A 32 12.48 -8.71 14.38
C ALA A 32 12.71 -10.23 14.46
N GLN A 33 11.78 -11.05 13.99
CA GLN A 33 11.99 -12.51 13.92
C GLN A 33 13.06 -12.87 12.88
N GLN A 34 13.09 -12.15 11.76
CA GLN A 34 14.04 -12.34 10.67
C GLN A 34 14.67 -10.99 10.26
N SER A 35 15.73 -11.02 9.45
CA SER A 35 16.32 -9.77 8.95
C SER A 35 15.50 -9.10 7.84
N ASP A 36 14.81 -9.91 7.03
CA ASP A 36 13.90 -9.54 5.92
C ASP A 36 12.90 -10.70 5.75
N LEU A 37 11.78 -10.47 5.06
CA LEU A 37 10.93 -11.54 4.56
C LEU A 37 11.65 -12.27 3.41
N THR A 38 12.17 -13.46 3.69
CA THR A 38 12.96 -14.27 2.73
C THR A 38 12.11 -15.22 1.85
N PHE A 39 10.79 -15.09 1.89
CA PHE A 39 9.85 -15.86 1.08
C PHE A 39 9.11 -14.94 0.12
N ASP A 40 8.64 -15.51 -0.99
CA ASP A 40 7.74 -14.84 -1.93
C ASP A 40 6.47 -15.68 -2.14
N ILE A 41 5.45 -15.09 -2.76
CA ILE A 41 4.13 -15.70 -2.99
C ILE A 41 3.73 -15.63 -4.49
N PRO A 42 4.56 -16.10 -5.43
CA PRO A 42 4.34 -15.86 -6.86
C PRO A 42 3.18 -16.68 -7.47
N ASN A 43 2.75 -17.75 -6.80
CA ASN A 43 1.77 -18.71 -7.33
C ASN A 43 0.33 -18.42 -6.88
N LEU A 44 0.00 -17.15 -6.64
CA LEU A 44 -1.36 -16.69 -6.34
C LEU A 44 -2.31 -16.90 -7.53
N PRO A 45 -3.62 -17.14 -7.28
CA PRO A 45 -4.62 -17.16 -8.35
C PRO A 45 -4.51 -15.92 -9.24
N ARG A 46 -4.62 -16.13 -10.55
CA ARG A 46 -4.59 -15.05 -11.55
C ARG A 46 -5.92 -15.04 -12.30
N PRO A 47 -6.84 -14.11 -12.02
CA PRO A 47 -8.06 -13.97 -12.81
C PRO A 47 -7.71 -13.61 -14.26
N GLN A 48 -8.56 -14.01 -15.20
CA GLN A 48 -8.46 -13.53 -16.57
C GLN A 48 -8.71 -12.02 -16.61
N SER A 49 -8.17 -11.36 -17.63
CA SER A 49 -8.37 -9.93 -17.82
C SER A 49 -8.55 -9.56 -19.28
N THR A 50 -9.17 -8.39 -19.48
CA THR A 50 -9.17 -7.67 -20.76
C THR A 50 -8.44 -6.35 -20.58
N THR A 51 -7.61 -5.99 -21.56
CA THR A 51 -6.78 -4.79 -21.52
C THR A 51 -7.15 -3.85 -22.66
N VAL A 52 -7.31 -2.56 -22.36
CA VAL A 52 -7.57 -1.50 -23.31
C VAL A 52 -6.48 -0.43 -23.18
N SER A 53 -5.71 -0.20 -24.24
CA SER A 53 -4.75 0.91 -24.29
C SER A 53 -5.46 2.26 -24.33
N LEU A 54 -4.97 3.20 -23.52
CA LEU A 54 -5.49 4.56 -23.49
C LEU A 54 -4.65 5.48 -24.36
N THR A 55 -5.31 6.38 -25.07
CA THR A 55 -4.65 7.42 -25.88
C THR A 55 -4.36 8.69 -25.10
N SER A 56 -5.02 8.90 -23.96
CA SER A 56 -4.81 10.00 -23.03
C SER A 56 -4.16 9.50 -21.74
N ILE A 57 -3.18 10.24 -21.23
CA ILE A 57 -2.51 9.94 -19.96
C ILE A 57 -3.37 10.49 -18.80
N PRO A 58 -3.86 9.65 -17.87
CA PRO A 58 -4.57 10.08 -16.67
C PRO A 58 -3.70 10.96 -15.77
N SER A 59 -4.31 11.82 -14.94
CA SER A 59 -3.59 12.80 -14.11
C SER A 59 -2.53 12.17 -13.21
N ALA A 60 -2.87 11.08 -12.50
CA ALA A 60 -1.94 10.33 -11.64
C ALA A 60 -0.66 9.90 -12.39
N CYS A 61 -0.81 9.52 -13.66
CA CYS A 61 0.30 9.10 -14.50
C CYS A 61 1.06 10.27 -15.11
N ALA A 62 0.40 11.40 -15.32
CA ALA A 62 1.03 12.61 -15.82
C ALA A 62 1.93 13.28 -14.75
N GLU A 63 1.59 13.16 -13.46
CA GLU A 63 2.32 13.80 -12.35
C GLU A 63 3.76 13.28 -12.17
N ILE A 64 3.99 12.04 -12.59
CA ILE A 64 5.28 11.33 -12.51
C ILE A 64 6.04 11.24 -13.83
N THR A 65 5.49 11.81 -14.91
CA THR A 65 6.08 11.80 -16.25
C THR A 65 6.56 13.19 -16.66
N GLY A 66 7.75 13.27 -17.24
CA GLY A 66 8.32 14.49 -17.80
C GLY A 66 9.76 14.78 -17.34
N ILE A 67 10.27 15.93 -17.77
CA ILE A 67 11.64 16.37 -17.43
C ILE A 67 11.72 16.60 -15.91
N GLY A 68 12.72 15.97 -15.27
CA GLY A 68 12.93 16.08 -13.83
C GLY A 68 12.01 15.22 -12.97
N LYS A 69 11.27 14.29 -13.60
CA LYS A 69 10.41 13.31 -12.92
C LYS A 69 11.00 11.90 -13.02
N ASN A 70 10.43 10.96 -12.27
CA ASN A 70 10.86 9.58 -12.24
C ASN A 70 10.73 8.90 -13.62
N CYS A 71 9.68 9.21 -14.38
CA CYS A 71 9.58 8.79 -15.79
C CYS A 71 9.99 9.92 -16.74
N THR A 72 11.22 9.85 -17.26
CA THR A 72 11.75 10.84 -18.23
C THR A 72 11.47 10.48 -19.69
N THR A 73 10.84 9.32 -19.94
CA THR A 73 10.52 8.80 -21.28
C THR A 73 9.00 8.85 -21.52
N SER A 74 8.54 8.30 -22.66
CA SER A 74 7.11 8.14 -22.90
C SER A 74 6.47 7.16 -21.91
N THR A 75 5.17 7.32 -21.66
CA THR A 75 4.39 6.43 -20.79
C THR A 75 3.33 5.70 -21.61
N ASP A 76 3.30 4.38 -21.46
CA ASP A 76 2.20 3.55 -21.96
C ASP A 76 1.14 3.42 -20.86
N VAL A 77 -0.13 3.61 -21.22
CA VAL A 77 -1.23 3.52 -20.25
C VAL A 77 -2.28 2.53 -20.74
N VAL A 78 -2.74 1.67 -19.83
CA VAL A 78 -3.81 0.72 -20.08
C VAL A 78 -4.84 0.74 -18.95
N ASN A 79 -6.08 0.43 -19.31
CA ASN A 79 -7.10 -0.03 -18.38
C ASN A 79 -7.18 -1.55 -18.46
N VAL A 80 -7.10 -2.21 -17.31
CA VAL A 80 -7.22 -3.66 -17.18
C VAL A 80 -8.49 -3.97 -16.39
N THR A 81 -9.40 -4.76 -16.96
CA THR A 81 -10.58 -5.27 -16.24
C THR A 81 -10.36 -6.75 -15.95
N PHE A 82 -10.45 -7.15 -14.68
CA PHE A 82 -10.32 -8.55 -14.28
C PHE A 82 -11.70 -9.20 -14.16
N VAL A 83 -11.82 -10.50 -14.45
CA VAL A 83 -13.12 -11.21 -14.40
C VAL A 83 -13.73 -11.33 -13.00
N ASP A 84 -12.97 -10.99 -11.96
CA ASP A 84 -13.40 -10.93 -10.56
C ASP A 84 -13.68 -9.48 -10.09
N CYS A 85 -13.65 -8.50 -11.00
CA CYS A 85 -14.00 -7.12 -10.67
C CYS A 85 -14.44 -6.32 -11.92
N GLY A 86 -15.68 -5.81 -11.92
CA GLY A 86 -16.27 -5.11 -13.07
C GLY A 86 -15.65 -3.73 -13.35
N SER A 87 -14.98 -3.12 -12.38
CA SER A 87 -14.28 -1.83 -12.56
C SER A 87 -12.88 -2.04 -13.16
N PRO A 88 -12.47 -1.25 -14.18
CA PRO A 88 -11.12 -1.31 -14.72
C PRO A 88 -10.08 -0.67 -13.78
N TYR A 89 -8.92 -1.29 -13.66
CA TYR A 89 -7.71 -0.78 -12.99
C TYR A 89 -6.83 -0.04 -14.00
N THR A 90 -6.27 1.10 -13.61
CA THR A 90 -5.34 1.85 -14.46
C THR A 90 -3.90 1.41 -14.18
N ILE A 91 -3.15 1.05 -15.23
CA ILE A 91 -1.71 0.77 -15.15
C ILE A 91 -0.97 1.72 -16.09
N CYS A 92 0.03 2.40 -15.55
CA CYS A 92 0.91 3.33 -16.24
C CYS A 92 2.34 2.82 -16.18
N ARG A 93 2.95 2.64 -17.34
CA ARG A 93 4.30 2.10 -17.46
C ARG A 93 5.19 3.10 -18.17
N CYS A 94 6.27 3.51 -17.51
CA CYS A 94 7.33 4.23 -18.17
C CYS A 94 7.97 3.33 -19.24
N SER A 95 8.17 3.84 -20.47
CA SER A 95 8.55 3.00 -21.61
C SER A 95 9.85 2.22 -21.41
N ASN A 96 10.78 2.76 -20.60
CA ASN A 96 12.04 2.14 -20.22
C ASN A 96 12.02 1.38 -18.87
N ALA A 97 10.85 1.16 -18.25
CA ALA A 97 10.73 0.38 -17.02
C ALA A 97 11.16 -1.08 -17.21
N ASN A 98 11.70 -1.68 -16.13
CA ASN A 98 12.33 -3.01 -16.15
C ASN A 98 11.36 -4.17 -16.39
N ILE A 99 10.07 -3.99 -16.09
CA ILE A 99 9.02 -4.99 -16.36
C ILE A 99 8.09 -4.51 -17.49
N THR A 100 7.46 -5.45 -18.20
CA THR A 100 6.50 -5.12 -19.27
C THR A 100 5.12 -4.76 -18.72
N LEU A 101 4.22 -4.23 -19.56
CA LEU A 101 2.82 -4.03 -19.18
C LEU A 101 2.12 -5.36 -18.84
N ASP A 102 2.47 -6.44 -19.54
CA ASP A 102 1.93 -7.77 -19.27
C ASP A 102 2.43 -8.28 -17.92
N ASP A 103 3.70 -8.09 -17.58
CA ASP A 103 4.25 -8.47 -16.28
C ASP A 103 3.60 -7.68 -15.14
N ALA A 104 3.45 -6.36 -15.30
CA ALA A 104 2.76 -5.51 -14.33
C ALA A 104 1.28 -5.92 -14.15
N THR A 105 0.60 -6.21 -15.26
CA THR A 105 -0.77 -6.72 -15.25
C THR A 105 -0.84 -8.06 -14.54
N ASN A 106 0.12 -8.95 -14.78
CA ASN A 106 0.20 -10.26 -14.13
C ASN A 106 0.46 -10.16 -12.63
N ALA A 107 1.34 -9.25 -12.20
CA ALA A 107 1.65 -9.04 -10.79
C ALA A 107 0.47 -8.42 -10.04
N LEU A 108 -0.19 -7.40 -10.63
CA LEU A 108 -1.42 -6.84 -10.09
C LEU A 108 -2.54 -7.90 -10.03
N ALA A 109 -2.68 -8.72 -11.07
CA ALA A 109 -3.69 -9.79 -11.11
C ALA A 109 -3.54 -10.79 -9.95
N ARG A 110 -2.31 -11.00 -9.48
CA ARG A 110 -1.97 -11.93 -8.40
C ARG A 110 -2.12 -11.32 -7.01
N VAL A 111 -2.30 -10.00 -6.89
CA VAL A 111 -2.71 -9.41 -5.61
C VAL A 111 -4.12 -9.92 -5.28
N PRO A 112 -4.36 -10.44 -4.06
CA PRO A 112 -5.69 -10.91 -3.67
C PRO A 112 -6.74 -9.80 -3.85
N VAL A 113 -7.91 -10.13 -4.43
CA VAL A 113 -8.93 -9.14 -4.80
C VAL A 113 -9.35 -8.25 -3.63
N GLY A 114 -9.36 -8.80 -2.41
CA GLY A 114 -9.67 -8.05 -1.20
C GLY A 114 -8.72 -6.88 -0.94
N LEU A 115 -7.44 -7.02 -1.25
CA LEU A 115 -6.46 -5.92 -1.15
C LEU A 115 -6.47 -5.09 -2.44
N ARG A 116 -6.44 -5.78 -3.58
CA ARG A 116 -6.33 -5.17 -4.91
C ARG A 116 -7.43 -4.14 -5.17
N ARG A 117 -8.64 -4.37 -4.67
CA ARG A 117 -9.80 -3.46 -4.86
C ARG A 117 -9.59 -2.05 -4.30
N HIS A 118 -8.57 -1.84 -3.48
CA HIS A 118 -8.20 -0.54 -2.92
C HIS A 118 -7.11 0.17 -3.71
N VAL A 119 -6.45 -0.51 -4.64
CA VAL A 119 -5.45 0.07 -5.54
C VAL A 119 -6.16 0.97 -6.55
N ARG A 120 -5.75 2.23 -6.67
CA ARG A 120 -6.30 3.21 -7.61
C ARG A 120 -5.57 3.19 -8.95
N THR A 121 -4.27 3.41 -8.92
CA THR A 121 -3.40 3.42 -10.10
C THR A 121 -2.14 2.63 -9.79
N THR A 122 -1.70 1.79 -10.71
CA THR A 122 -0.38 1.16 -10.65
C THR A 122 0.57 1.89 -11.60
N ILE A 123 1.69 2.35 -11.08
CA ILE A 123 2.70 3.12 -11.81
C ILE A 123 4.01 2.36 -11.77
N VAL A 124 4.57 2.07 -12.94
CA VAL A 124 5.76 1.22 -13.08
C VAL A 124 6.88 2.00 -13.74
N MET A 125 8.02 2.08 -13.06
CA MET A 125 9.14 2.96 -13.39
C MET A 125 10.47 2.20 -13.48
N PRO A 126 11.45 2.74 -14.22
CA PRO A 126 12.78 2.15 -14.30
C PRO A 126 13.56 2.35 -12.99
N ASP A 127 14.24 1.30 -12.54
CA ASP A 127 15.32 1.41 -11.56
C ASP A 127 16.23 0.17 -11.62
N SER A 128 17.48 0.30 -11.17
CA SER A 128 18.37 -0.84 -10.94
C SER A 128 18.01 -1.63 -9.69
N GLU A 129 17.37 -1.00 -8.70
CA GLU A 129 17.00 -1.62 -7.42
C GLU A 129 15.49 -1.65 -7.25
N ALA A 130 14.99 -2.79 -6.76
CA ALA A 130 13.57 -2.97 -6.52
C ALA A 130 13.13 -2.20 -5.28
N HIS A 131 12.18 -1.29 -5.42
CA HIS A 131 11.53 -0.59 -4.32
C HIS A 131 10.16 -0.10 -4.74
N ALA A 132 9.32 0.28 -3.76
CA ALA A 132 8.00 0.80 -4.03
C ALA A 132 7.54 1.76 -2.92
N TYR A 133 6.47 2.48 -3.21
CA TYR A 133 5.71 3.22 -2.21
C TYR A 133 4.25 3.37 -2.66
N THR A 134 3.38 3.66 -1.69
CA THR A 134 1.95 3.88 -1.92
C THR A 134 1.52 5.25 -1.40
N GLU A 135 0.75 5.98 -2.20
CA GLU A 135 0.17 7.27 -1.81
C GLU A 135 -1.27 7.39 -2.30
N SER A 136 -2.23 7.54 -1.38
CA SER A 136 -3.66 7.72 -1.73
C SER A 136 -4.19 6.66 -2.71
N GLY A 137 -3.77 5.40 -2.51
CA GLY A 137 -4.10 4.25 -3.35
C GLY A 137 -3.32 4.13 -4.65
N ASP A 138 -2.51 5.11 -5.03
CA ASP A 138 -1.57 4.98 -6.15
C ASP A 138 -0.31 4.26 -5.69
N ILE A 139 0.07 3.22 -6.40
CA ILE A 139 1.26 2.43 -6.08
C ILE A 139 2.32 2.68 -7.13
N HIS A 140 3.52 3.01 -6.68
CA HIS A 140 4.68 3.30 -7.50
C HIS A 140 5.71 2.19 -7.33
N PHE A 141 5.91 1.39 -8.38
CA PHE A 141 6.93 0.33 -8.41
C PHE A 141 8.13 0.76 -9.24
N PHE A 142 9.31 0.44 -8.74
CA PHE A 142 10.60 0.71 -9.35
C PHE A 142 11.37 -0.59 -9.51
N GLY A 143 11.96 -0.82 -10.70
CA GLY A 143 12.70 -2.05 -10.97
C GLY A 143 11.78 -3.28 -11.07
N VAL A 144 12.27 -4.44 -10.60
CA VAL A 144 11.54 -5.72 -10.62
C VAL A 144 11.27 -6.16 -9.18
N CYS A 145 10.05 -5.90 -8.70
CA CYS A 145 9.65 -6.25 -7.33
C CYS A 145 9.06 -7.66 -7.25
N ASP A 146 9.39 -8.39 -6.18
CA ASP A 146 8.76 -9.66 -5.81
C ASP A 146 7.25 -9.50 -5.57
N GLN A 147 6.47 -10.57 -5.72
CA GLN A 147 5.01 -10.52 -5.53
C GLN A 147 4.62 -10.09 -4.10
N ARG A 148 5.44 -10.42 -3.10
CA ARG A 148 5.29 -9.93 -1.71
C ARG A 148 5.24 -8.40 -1.61
N VAL A 149 6.02 -7.69 -2.44
CA VAL A 149 6.04 -6.21 -2.44
C VAL A 149 4.73 -5.68 -3.03
N TRP A 150 4.20 -6.33 -4.06
CA TRP A 150 2.89 -5.96 -4.62
C TRP A 150 1.76 -6.08 -3.59
N ILE A 151 1.81 -7.11 -2.74
CA ILE A 151 0.87 -7.31 -1.63
C ILE A 151 1.09 -6.29 -0.52
N HIS A 152 2.35 -6.02 -0.18
CA HIS A 152 2.74 -5.01 0.81
C HIS A 152 2.14 -3.65 0.44
N GLU A 153 2.41 -3.16 -0.77
CA GLU A 153 1.88 -1.86 -1.22
C GLU A 153 0.35 -1.84 -1.35
N SER A 154 -0.24 -2.94 -1.79
CA SER A 154 -1.71 -3.05 -1.82
C SER A 154 -2.33 -3.05 -0.43
N THR A 155 -1.55 -3.36 0.62
CA THR A 155 -1.98 -3.23 2.01
C THR A 155 -1.99 -1.78 2.45
N HIS A 156 -0.97 -0.98 2.08
CA HIS A 156 -0.98 0.48 2.28
C HIS A 156 -2.15 1.14 1.54
N ALA A 157 -2.60 0.60 0.41
CA ALA A 157 -3.81 1.09 -0.24
C ALA A 157 -5.10 0.75 0.54
N ALA A 158 -5.12 -0.37 1.28
CA ALA A 158 -6.30 -0.95 1.94
C ALA A 158 -6.44 -0.61 3.43
N SER A 159 -5.35 -0.33 4.12
CA SER A 159 -5.26 0.18 5.51
C SER A 159 -6.37 1.14 5.97
N GLY A 160 -6.71 2.17 5.18
CA GLY A 160 -7.80 3.08 5.49
C GLY A 160 -9.14 2.35 5.61
N ALA A 161 -9.36 1.34 4.77
CA ALA A 161 -10.50 0.44 4.82
C ALA A 161 -10.42 -0.58 5.98
N LEU A 162 -9.21 -0.90 6.45
CA LEU A 162 -8.96 -1.68 7.66
C LEU A 162 -9.18 -0.87 8.96
N GLY A 163 -9.56 0.40 8.85
CA GLY A 163 -9.72 1.30 10.00
C GLY A 163 -8.39 1.76 10.59
N ILE A 164 -7.31 1.65 9.82
CA ILE A 164 -5.95 2.01 10.21
C ILE A 164 -5.56 3.27 9.46
N ASN A 165 -5.07 4.27 10.17
CA ASN A 165 -4.61 5.49 9.53
C ASN A 165 -3.18 5.28 9.01
N ASP A 166 -3.01 5.14 7.69
CA ASP A 166 -1.71 4.98 7.02
C ASP A 166 -0.59 5.85 7.55
N ALA A 167 -0.85 7.15 7.72
CA ALA A 167 0.17 8.12 8.09
C ALA A 167 0.69 7.93 9.53
N SER A 168 0.03 7.12 10.34
CA SER A 168 0.39 6.89 11.76
C SER A 168 0.40 5.43 12.19
N GLY A 169 -0.25 4.55 11.42
CA GLY A 169 -0.66 3.21 11.85
C GLY A 169 -1.59 3.18 13.06
N SER A 170 -2.16 4.33 13.45
CA SER A 170 -2.92 4.49 14.69
C SER A 170 -4.26 3.76 14.70
N GLY A 171 -4.74 3.47 15.91
CA GLY A 171 -5.99 2.76 16.17
C GLY A 171 -5.76 1.44 16.87
N SER A 172 -6.65 0.48 16.63
CA SER A 172 -6.59 -0.86 17.22
C SER A 172 -5.37 -1.67 16.78
N TRP A 173 -4.72 -1.30 15.67
CA TRP A 173 -3.48 -1.94 15.22
C TRP A 173 -2.30 -1.64 16.14
N GLU A 174 -2.01 -0.36 16.42
CA GLU A 174 -0.99 0.03 17.40
C GLU A 174 -1.17 -0.68 18.77
N GLU A 175 -2.42 -0.86 19.21
CA GLU A 175 -2.71 -1.58 20.44
C GLU A 175 -2.30 -3.06 20.34
N ALA A 176 -2.60 -3.73 19.22
CA ALA A 176 -2.20 -5.11 18.99
C ALA A 176 -0.66 -5.24 18.95
N VAL A 177 0.01 -4.36 18.21
CA VAL A 177 1.48 -4.28 18.13
C VAL A 177 2.11 -4.08 19.50
N SER A 178 1.54 -3.21 20.34
CA SER A 178 2.06 -2.91 21.69
C SER A 178 2.00 -4.08 22.69
N LYS A 179 1.15 -5.09 22.42
CA LYS A 179 0.98 -6.29 23.25
C LYS A 179 1.92 -7.43 22.86
N ASP A 180 2.57 -7.30 21.72
CA ASP A 180 3.51 -8.26 21.18
C ASP A 180 4.96 -7.89 21.53
N THR A 181 5.86 -8.84 21.31
CA THR A 181 7.31 -8.68 21.61
C THR A 181 8.17 -8.71 20.37
N CYS A 182 7.58 -9.05 19.22
CA CYS A 182 8.26 -9.10 17.94
C CYS A 182 7.39 -8.60 16.79
N VAL A 183 8.06 -8.35 15.67
CA VAL A 183 7.50 -8.11 14.34
C VAL A 183 8.14 -9.09 13.34
N PRO A 184 7.61 -9.27 12.12
CA PRO A 184 8.13 -10.24 11.16
C PRO A 184 9.61 -10.04 10.84
N ASP A 185 10.01 -8.82 10.51
CA ASP A 185 11.35 -8.51 10.02
C ASP A 185 11.85 -7.13 10.44
N ASN A 186 13.06 -6.76 10.03
CA ASN A 186 13.60 -5.45 10.39
C ASN A 186 12.84 -4.29 9.76
N TYR A 187 12.29 -4.48 8.55
CA TYR A 187 11.58 -3.42 7.85
C TYR A 187 10.25 -3.08 8.54
N ALA A 188 9.54 -4.09 9.05
CA ALA A 188 8.35 -3.92 9.89
C ALA A 188 8.60 -3.02 11.12
N LYS A 189 9.83 -2.92 11.61
CA LYS A 189 10.14 -2.06 12.78
C LYS A 189 10.09 -0.57 12.49
N THR A 190 10.06 -0.17 11.23
CA THR A 190 10.15 1.23 10.81
C THR A 190 9.03 2.06 11.45
N ASN A 191 7.79 1.59 11.34
CA ASN A 191 6.62 2.21 11.96
C ASN A 191 5.44 1.21 11.92
N PRO A 192 4.31 1.49 12.59
CA PRO A 192 3.19 0.55 12.61
C PRO A 192 2.52 0.34 11.24
N ALA A 193 2.66 1.25 10.27
CA ALA A 193 2.12 1.06 8.92
C ALA A 193 2.96 0.04 8.13
N GLU A 194 4.29 0.14 8.18
CA GLU A 194 5.19 -0.86 7.58
C GLU A 194 5.02 -2.23 8.24
N ASP A 195 4.81 -2.26 9.55
CA ASP A 195 4.49 -3.49 10.28
C ASP A 195 3.19 -4.13 9.79
N LEU A 196 2.11 -3.35 9.62
CA LEU A 196 0.84 -3.83 9.05
C LEU A 196 1.05 -4.44 7.67
N ALA A 197 1.78 -3.75 6.80
CA ALA A 197 2.03 -4.20 5.44
C ALA A 197 2.86 -5.50 5.41
N GLN A 198 3.88 -5.63 6.26
CA GLN A 198 4.65 -6.88 6.39
C GLN A 198 3.83 -8.02 7.01
N MET A 199 3.04 -7.73 8.05
CA MET A 199 2.13 -8.69 8.68
C MET A 199 1.05 -9.17 7.70
N SER A 200 0.56 -8.31 6.81
CA SER A 200 -0.37 -8.65 5.74
C SER A 200 0.23 -9.66 4.75
N VAL A 201 1.50 -9.48 4.34
CA VAL A 201 2.22 -10.45 3.51
C VAL A 201 2.32 -11.82 4.20
N VAL A 202 2.71 -11.83 5.48
CA VAL A 202 2.77 -13.06 6.30
C VAL A 202 1.38 -13.71 6.39
N LYS A 203 0.32 -12.92 6.55
CA LYS A 203 -1.05 -13.41 6.66
C LYS A 203 -1.58 -13.98 5.34
N VAL A 204 -1.29 -13.34 4.21
CA VAL A 204 -1.60 -13.86 2.86
C VAL A 204 -0.94 -15.21 2.64
N TYR A 205 0.36 -15.33 2.98
CA TYR A 205 1.06 -16.62 2.93
C TYR A 205 0.36 -17.65 3.81
N SER A 206 0.05 -17.29 5.05
CA SER A 206 -0.55 -18.19 6.04
C SER A 206 -1.88 -18.76 5.54
N LEU A 207 -2.77 -17.93 5.02
CA LEU A 207 -4.07 -18.36 4.49
C LEU A 207 -3.92 -19.35 3.32
N LEU A 208 -2.96 -19.13 2.41
CA LEU A 208 -2.69 -20.05 1.31
C LEU A 208 -2.06 -21.38 1.75
N ASN A 209 -1.43 -21.40 2.92
CA ASN A 209 -0.72 -22.55 3.47
C ASN A 209 -1.46 -23.16 4.67
N ASN A 210 -2.79 -23.19 4.61
CA ASN A 210 -3.66 -23.78 5.63
C ASN A 210 -3.42 -23.20 7.04
N ASN A 211 -3.28 -21.88 7.14
CA ASN A 211 -2.97 -21.12 8.34
C ASN A 211 -1.60 -21.45 8.97
N THR A 212 -0.64 -21.92 8.16
CA THR A 212 0.75 -22.14 8.60
C THR A 212 1.61 -20.93 8.24
N LEU A 213 2.38 -20.42 9.20
CA LEU A 213 3.31 -19.33 8.95
C LEU A 213 4.47 -19.74 8.00
N PRO A 214 5.11 -18.78 7.34
CA PRO A 214 6.32 -19.05 6.56
C PRO A 214 7.41 -19.71 7.41
N PRO A 215 8.30 -20.53 6.80
CA PRO A 215 9.41 -21.15 7.52
C PRO A 215 10.26 -20.13 8.27
N GLY A 216 10.57 -20.41 9.54
CA GLY A 216 11.38 -19.52 10.39
C GLY A 216 10.59 -18.49 11.18
N PHE A 217 9.26 -18.43 11.03
CA PHE A 217 8.38 -17.56 11.81
C PHE A 217 7.58 -18.37 12.84
N THR A 218 7.33 -17.78 14.00
CA THR A 218 6.43 -18.33 15.02
C THR A 218 5.33 -17.32 15.37
N THR A 219 4.23 -17.84 15.92
CA THR A 219 3.09 -17.05 16.36
C THR A 219 3.33 -16.42 17.74
N ASP A 220 4.10 -17.08 18.60
CA ASP A 220 4.23 -16.78 20.04
C ASP A 220 4.54 -15.32 20.36
N CYS A 221 5.36 -14.64 19.56
CA CYS A 221 5.81 -13.28 19.85
C CYS A 221 5.02 -12.17 19.13
N MET A 222 4.17 -12.51 18.15
CA MET A 222 3.34 -11.59 17.35
C MET A 222 1.85 -12.02 17.31
N SER A 223 1.40 -12.71 18.36
CA SER A 223 0.08 -13.35 18.40
C SER A 223 -1.08 -12.34 18.38
N ASN A 224 -0.89 -11.14 18.95
CA ASN A 224 -1.94 -10.13 19.00
C ASN A 224 -2.12 -9.47 17.63
N GLN A 225 -1.03 -9.20 16.91
CA GLN A 225 -1.05 -8.74 15.53
C GLN A 225 -1.76 -9.74 14.61
N LEU A 226 -1.44 -11.04 14.71
CA LEU A 226 -2.12 -12.08 13.94
C LEU A 226 -3.62 -12.16 14.28
N ALA A 227 -3.96 -12.16 15.57
CA ALA A 227 -5.36 -12.20 16.02
C ALA A 227 -6.15 -10.96 15.57
N PHE A 228 -5.50 -9.80 15.49
CA PHE A 228 -6.10 -8.60 14.95
C PHE A 228 -6.47 -8.79 13.48
N LEU A 229 -5.53 -9.25 12.64
CA LEU A 229 -5.80 -9.53 11.23
C LEU A 229 -6.91 -10.58 11.07
N ASP A 230 -6.89 -11.66 11.86
CA ASP A 230 -7.92 -12.71 11.85
C ASP A 230 -9.33 -12.18 12.14
N ALA A 231 -9.44 -11.13 12.94
CA ALA A 231 -10.72 -10.52 13.28
C ALA A 231 -11.27 -9.59 12.18
N LEU A 232 -10.44 -9.18 11.23
CA LEU A 232 -10.87 -8.29 10.14
C LEU A 232 -11.69 -9.10 9.12
N PRO A 233 -12.86 -8.59 8.68
CA PRO A 233 -13.66 -9.22 7.63
C PRO A 233 -12.89 -9.44 6.31
N LEU A 234 -11.80 -8.70 6.10
CA LEU A 234 -10.95 -8.83 4.92
C LEU A 234 -10.12 -10.11 4.90
N TYR A 235 -9.47 -10.49 6.01
CA TYR A 235 -8.43 -11.54 6.02
C TYR A 235 -8.99 -12.95 6.26
N ASN A 236 -9.89 -13.37 5.37
CA ASN A 236 -10.34 -14.76 5.28
C ASN A 236 -10.31 -15.23 3.81
N MET A 237 -10.41 -16.54 3.58
CA MET A 237 -10.31 -17.12 2.24
C MET A 237 -11.36 -16.59 1.26
N THR A 238 -12.59 -16.36 1.73
CA THR A 238 -13.72 -15.93 0.90
C THR A 238 -13.60 -14.47 0.50
N THR A 239 -13.22 -13.58 1.41
CA THR A 239 -13.15 -12.15 1.12
C THR A 239 -11.83 -11.77 0.45
N LEU A 240 -10.70 -12.30 0.93
CA LEU A 240 -9.38 -11.91 0.45
C LEU A 240 -9.10 -12.45 -0.96
N PHE A 241 -9.46 -13.72 -1.21
CA PHE A 241 -9.20 -14.46 -2.45
C PHE A 241 -10.50 -14.79 -3.21
N GLY A 242 -11.60 -14.12 -2.90
CA GLY A 242 -12.89 -14.35 -3.54
C GLY A 242 -12.87 -14.06 -5.05
N ASP A 243 -14.01 -14.29 -5.68
CA ASP A 243 -14.24 -14.07 -7.11
C ASP A 243 -14.94 -12.72 -7.39
N SER A 244 -14.97 -11.82 -6.41
CA SER A 244 -15.62 -10.51 -6.50
C SER A 244 -14.86 -9.45 -5.71
N CYS A 245 -14.69 -8.27 -6.30
CA CYS A 245 -14.27 -7.05 -5.61
C CYS A 245 -15.44 -6.31 -4.93
N SER A 246 -16.64 -6.88 -4.93
CA SER A 246 -17.78 -6.40 -4.17
C SER A 246 -18.10 -7.41 -3.08
N PHE A 247 -17.95 -7.00 -1.82
CA PHE A 247 -18.30 -7.81 -0.65
C PHE A 247 -18.84 -6.92 0.46
N GLU A 248 -19.75 -7.47 1.27
CA GLU A 248 -20.41 -6.77 2.37
C GLU A 248 -19.67 -6.96 3.71
N PRO A 249 -19.62 -5.93 4.58
CA PRO A 249 -20.12 -4.57 4.32
C PRO A 249 -19.27 -3.87 3.25
N ASP A 250 -19.92 -3.21 2.28
CA ASP A 250 -19.17 -2.43 1.29
C ASP A 250 -18.44 -1.26 1.97
N ASN A 251 -17.22 -1.00 1.50
CA ASN A 251 -16.34 0.01 2.07
C ASN A 251 -16.27 1.20 1.11
N ASP A 252 -16.66 2.38 1.58
CA ASP A 252 -16.65 3.63 0.80
C ASP A 252 -15.23 4.09 0.40
N LYS A 253 -14.19 3.47 0.96
CA LYS A 253 -12.78 3.68 0.59
C LYS A 253 -12.26 2.71 -0.47
N ALA A 254 -13.04 1.70 -0.87
CA ALA A 254 -12.66 0.85 -1.99
C ALA A 254 -12.71 1.65 -3.30
N GLN A 255 -11.63 1.57 -4.08
CA GLN A 255 -11.54 2.23 -5.39
C GLN A 255 -12.31 1.43 -6.46
N HIS A 256 -12.42 0.13 -6.23
CA HIS A 256 -13.14 -0.81 -7.07
C HIS A 256 -14.15 -1.60 -6.22
N ASN A 257 -15.44 -1.44 -6.50
CA ASN A 257 -16.52 -2.10 -5.77
C ASN A 257 -17.67 -2.59 -6.67
N ILE A 258 -17.46 -2.56 -7.99
CA ILE A 258 -18.44 -3.06 -8.96
C ILE A 258 -18.17 -4.56 -9.15
N ALA A 259 -19.17 -5.38 -8.84
CA ALA A 259 -19.12 -6.82 -9.09
C ALA A 259 -18.85 -7.14 -10.58
N PRO A 260 -18.30 -8.33 -10.89
CA PRO A 260 -18.07 -8.80 -12.27
C PRO A 260 -19.26 -8.68 -13.23
#